data_AF-A0A351JT63-F1
#
_entry.id   AF-A0A351JT63-F1
#
_cell.length_a   1.000
_cell.length_b   1.000
_cell.length_c   1.000
_cell.angle_alpha   90.00
_cell.angle_beta   90.00
_cell.angle_gamma   90.00
#
_symmetry.space_group_name_H-M   'P 1'
#
loop_
_entity.id
_entity.type
_entity.pdbx_description
1 polymer ?
#
loop_
_entity_poly.entity_id
_entity_poly.type
_entity_poly.pdbx_seq_one_letter_code
_entity_poly.pdbx_strand_id
1 'polypeptide(L)'
;MTYLEELIRGIPNGLYYLAGAWVVWEAARFYFVRFCRVEKGVESITAVCAKLETRLSKIETVLDRICHYLAAKEGLSANFFSANSPMMLNDLAKRLLVESGGKDFANDQSEVLIAELENRAPKTKLDVQQTAVLVVFDSTVSDKFNRIKDFIYQNPIYEGEKIELTTLVNIIALYLRDKYLEKHPEL
;
A
#
# COMPACT_ATOMS: atom_id res chain seq x y z
N MET A 1 -50.46 -40.50 -44.29
CA MET A 1 -51.08 -39.83 -43.13
C MET A 1 -52.20 -40.65 -42.48
N THR A 2 -52.44 -41.92 -42.86
CA THR A 2 -53.60 -42.69 -42.38
C THR A 2 -53.27 -43.84 -41.43
N TYR A 3 -52.04 -44.40 -41.45
CA TYR A 3 -51.66 -45.54 -40.58
C TYR A 3 -51.16 -45.15 -39.18
N LEU A 4 -50.59 -43.95 -39.03
CA LEU A 4 -50.11 -43.46 -37.72
C LEU A 4 -51.27 -43.00 -36.82
N GLU A 5 -52.36 -42.48 -37.41
CA GLU A 5 -53.52 -42.01 -36.65
C GLU A 5 -54.36 -43.17 -36.08
N GLU A 6 -54.43 -44.31 -36.78
CA GLU A 6 -55.11 -45.52 -36.28
C GLU A 6 -54.33 -46.20 -35.14
N LEU A 7 -53.00 -46.21 -35.21
CA LEU A 7 -52.15 -46.77 -34.15
C LEU A 7 -52.28 -45.96 -32.85
N ILE A 8 -52.43 -44.64 -32.95
CA ILE A 8 -52.58 -43.74 -31.80
C ILE A 8 -53.98 -43.87 -31.16
N ARG A 9 -55.02 -44.20 -31.93
CA ARG A 9 -56.39 -44.44 -31.42
C ARG A 9 -56.54 -45.70 -30.56
N GLY A 10 -55.66 -46.69 -30.73
CA GLY A 10 -55.71 -47.97 -30.02
C GLY A 10 -54.90 -48.01 -28.71
N ILE A 11 -54.10 -46.98 -28.43
CA ILE A 11 -53.32 -46.90 -27.19
C ILE A 11 -54.19 -46.22 -26.14
N PRO A 12 -54.44 -46.86 -24.97
CA PRO A 12 -55.21 -46.22 -23.90
C PRO A 12 -54.60 -44.84 -23.60
N ASN A 13 -55.41 -43.78 -23.60
CA ASN A 13 -54.94 -42.39 -23.42
C ASN A 13 -53.91 -42.24 -22.28
N GLY A 14 -54.01 -43.05 -21.23
CA GLY A 14 -53.04 -43.10 -20.12
C GLY A 14 -51.60 -43.48 -20.50
N LEU A 15 -51.37 -44.30 -21.52
CA LEU A 15 -50.01 -44.73 -21.93
C LEU A 15 -49.22 -43.59 -22.58
N TYR A 16 -49.89 -42.70 -23.31
CA TYR A 16 -49.26 -41.49 -23.88
C TYR A 16 -48.80 -40.54 -22.78
N TYR A 17 -49.64 -40.31 -21.76
CA TYR A 17 -49.28 -39.50 -20.60
C TYR A 17 -48.14 -40.13 -19.79
N LEU A 18 -48.11 -41.47 -19.66
CA LEU A 18 -47.03 -42.18 -18.97
C LEU A 18 -45.70 -42.08 -19.73
N ALA A 19 -45.71 -42.22 -21.06
CA ALA A 19 -44.51 -42.05 -21.89
C ALA A 19 -43.98 -40.61 -21.84
N GLY A 20 -44.87 -39.62 -21.91
CA GLY A 20 -44.51 -38.20 -21.74
C GLY A 20 -43.94 -37.92 -20.35
N ALA A 21 -44.56 -38.43 -19.29
CA ALA A 21 -44.07 -38.29 -17.92
C ALA A 21 -42.69 -38.95 -17.73
N TRP A 22 -42.44 -40.11 -18.35
CA TRP A 22 -41.14 -40.78 -18.30
C TRP A 22 -40.03 -39.99 -18.99
N VAL A 23 -40.29 -39.44 -20.18
CA VAL A 23 -39.32 -38.59 -20.89
C VAL A 23 -39.02 -37.31 -20.11
N VAL A 24 -40.04 -36.67 -19.53
CA VAL A 24 -39.88 -35.49 -18.68
C VAL A 24 -39.08 -35.83 -17.43
N TRP A 25 -39.34 -36.97 -16.80
CA TRP A 25 -38.61 -37.44 -15.62
C TRP A 25 -37.14 -37.73 -15.94
N GLU A 26 -36.84 -38.40 -17.05
CA GLU A 26 -35.46 -38.70 -17.44
C GLU A 26 -34.69 -37.43 -17.82
N ALA A 27 -35.34 -36.49 -18.52
CA ALA A 27 -34.77 -35.17 -18.79
C ALA A 27 -34.48 -34.41 -17.48
N ALA A 28 -35.45 -34.35 -16.56
CA ALA A 28 -35.28 -33.71 -15.26
C ALA A 28 -34.13 -34.35 -14.47
N ARG A 29 -33.99 -35.68 -14.50
CA ARG A 29 -32.89 -36.42 -13.87
C ARG A 29 -31.54 -36.02 -14.47
N PHE A 30 -31.45 -35.92 -15.79
CA PHE A 30 -30.22 -35.51 -16.48
C PHE A 30 -29.83 -34.06 -16.16
N TYR A 31 -30.79 -33.14 -16.19
CA TYR A 31 -30.57 -31.74 -15.82
C TYR A 31 -30.18 -31.60 -14.34
N PHE A 32 -30.79 -32.37 -13.44
CA PHE A 32 -30.44 -32.39 -12.02
C PHE A 32 -29.02 -32.87 -11.77
N VAL A 33 -28.59 -33.97 -12.41
CA VAL A 33 -27.20 -34.46 -12.29
C VAL A 33 -26.19 -33.44 -12.81
N ARG A 34 -26.50 -32.76 -13.92
CA ARG A 34 -25.64 -31.68 -14.46
C ARG A 34 -25.61 -30.48 -13.51
N PHE A 35 -26.75 -30.12 -12.92
CA PHE A 35 -26.85 -29.05 -11.92
C PHE A 35 -25.99 -29.36 -10.69
N CYS A 36 -26.11 -30.55 -10.10
CA CYS A 36 -25.28 -30.95 -8.96
C CYS A 36 -23.77 -30.96 -9.28
N ARG A 37 -23.39 -31.27 -10.53
CA ARG A 37 -21.99 -31.21 -10.97
C ARG A 37 -21.50 -29.75 -11.06
N VAL A 38 -22.34 -28.84 -11.55
CA VAL A 38 -22.04 -27.41 -11.61
C VAL A 38 -21.94 -26.83 -10.19
N GLU A 39 -22.86 -27.18 -9.30
CA GLU A 39 -22.88 -26.74 -7.91
C GLU A 39 -21.60 -27.15 -7.16
N LYS A 40 -21.18 -28.42 -7.27
CA LYS A 40 -19.88 -28.88 -6.74
C LYS A 40 -18.68 -28.14 -7.35
N GLY A 41 -18.77 -27.79 -8.64
CA GLY A 41 -17.76 -26.98 -9.31
C GLY A 41 -17.66 -25.58 -8.69
N VAL A 42 -18.80 -24.93 -8.48
CA VAL A 42 -18.90 -23.60 -7.85
C VAL A 42 -18.40 -23.64 -6.40
N GLU A 43 -18.75 -24.66 -5.61
CA GLU A 43 -18.21 -24.86 -4.26
C GLU A 43 -16.68 -24.99 -4.24
N SER A 44 -16.11 -25.73 -5.21
CA SER A 44 -14.66 -25.87 -5.29
C SER A 44 -13.96 -24.56 -5.67
N ILE A 45 -14.57 -23.76 -6.55
CA ILE A 45 -14.04 -22.46 -6.98
C ILE A 45 -14.12 -21.44 -5.85
N THR A 46 -15.26 -21.37 -5.15
CA THR A 46 -15.42 -20.48 -3.99
C THR A 46 -14.42 -20.81 -2.88
N ALA A 47 -14.14 -22.09 -2.64
CA ALA A 47 -13.10 -22.52 -1.70
C ALA A 47 -11.68 -22.11 -2.14
N VAL A 48 -11.38 -22.12 -3.44
CA VAL A 48 -10.11 -21.62 -3.98
C VAL A 48 -10.01 -20.10 -3.86
N CYS A 49 -11.08 -19.36 -4.15
CA CYS A 49 -11.14 -17.91 -3.96
C CYS A 49 -10.87 -17.51 -2.50
N ALA A 50 -11.51 -18.17 -1.52
CA ALA A 50 -11.25 -17.93 -0.10
C ALA A 50 -9.79 -18.21 0.29
N LYS A 51 -9.18 -19.26 -0.29
CA LYS A 51 -7.74 -19.56 -0.09
C LYS A 51 -6.82 -18.51 -0.73
N LEU A 52 -7.23 -17.91 -1.84
CA LEU A 52 -6.47 -16.83 -2.49
C LEU A 52 -6.55 -15.54 -1.69
N GLU A 53 -7.73 -15.15 -1.22
CA GLU A 53 -7.92 -13.98 -0.35
C GLU A 53 -7.06 -14.07 0.92
N THR A 54 -7.05 -15.23 1.57
CA THR A 54 -6.21 -15.45 2.77
C THR A 54 -4.70 -15.48 2.47
N ARG A 55 -4.28 -15.79 1.23
CA ARG A 55 -2.87 -15.68 0.82
C ARG A 55 -2.49 -14.25 0.47
N LEU A 56 -3.38 -13.52 -0.20
CA LEU A 56 -3.22 -12.09 -0.48
C LEU A 56 -3.06 -11.30 0.80
N SER A 57 -3.92 -11.52 1.79
CA SER A 57 -3.80 -10.82 3.09
C SER A 57 -2.48 -11.14 3.79
N LYS A 58 -1.97 -12.37 3.71
CA LYS A 58 -0.64 -12.72 4.23
C LYS A 58 0.47 -11.99 3.49
N ILE A 59 0.39 -11.88 2.17
CA ILE A 59 1.37 -11.13 1.37
C ILE A 59 1.36 -9.65 1.76
N GLU A 60 0.18 -9.04 1.93
CA GLU A 60 0.04 -7.66 2.40
C GLU A 60 0.73 -7.47 3.75
N THR A 61 0.45 -8.34 4.73
CA THR A 61 1.11 -8.24 6.05
C THR A 61 2.63 -8.44 6.00
N VAL A 62 3.14 -9.25 5.06
CA VAL A 62 4.58 -9.42 4.85
C VAL A 62 5.18 -8.20 4.20
N LEU A 63 4.48 -7.60 3.22
CA LEU A 63 4.90 -6.36 2.58
C LEU A 63 4.98 -5.23 3.61
N ASP A 64 3.97 -5.09 4.47
CA ASP A 64 3.97 -4.12 5.57
C ASP A 64 5.15 -4.33 6.51
N ARG A 65 5.47 -5.58 6.85
CA ARG A 65 6.64 -5.91 7.68
C ARG A 65 7.95 -5.58 6.99
N ILE A 66 8.07 -5.81 5.69
CA ILE A 66 9.26 -5.46 4.90
C ILE A 66 9.38 -3.94 4.83
N CYS A 67 8.30 -3.21 4.57
CA CYS A 67 8.27 -1.75 4.59
C CYS A 67 8.67 -1.20 5.96
N HIS A 68 8.11 -1.73 7.05
CA HIS A 68 8.49 -1.38 8.41
C HIS A 68 9.95 -1.71 8.72
N TYR A 69 10.44 -2.87 8.28
CA TYR A 69 11.83 -3.29 8.48
C TYR A 69 12.80 -2.41 7.68
N LEU A 70 12.47 -2.07 6.44
CA LEU A 70 13.29 -1.18 5.61
C LEU A 70 13.32 0.23 6.20
N ALA A 71 12.18 0.76 6.65
CA ALA A 71 12.12 2.03 7.37
C ALA A 71 13.02 1.98 8.62
N ALA A 72 12.87 0.96 9.46
CA ALA A 72 13.69 0.77 10.66
C ALA A 72 15.18 0.60 10.34
N LYS A 73 15.54 -0.12 9.28
CA LYS A 73 16.92 -0.36 8.83
C LYS A 73 17.59 0.92 8.31
N GLU A 74 16.82 1.82 7.70
CA GLU A 74 17.30 3.13 7.23
C GLU A 74 17.34 4.18 8.36
N GLY A 75 17.02 3.82 9.62
CA GLY A 75 16.97 4.77 10.74
C GLY A 75 15.78 5.74 10.67
N LEU A 76 14.80 5.44 9.83
CA LEU A 76 13.56 6.16 9.66
C LEU A 76 12.50 5.47 10.50
N SER A 77 12.13 6.03 11.65
CA SER A 77 10.97 5.55 12.39
C SER A 77 9.74 5.63 11.47
N ALA A 78 9.23 4.47 11.05
CA ALA A 78 8.17 4.34 10.04
C ALA A 78 6.93 5.21 10.36
N ASN A 79 6.74 5.53 11.63
CA ASN A 79 5.63 6.33 12.15
C ASN A 79 5.75 7.84 11.85
N PHE A 80 6.83 8.31 11.23
CA PHE A 80 7.00 9.72 10.83
C PHE A 80 6.84 9.93 9.32
N PHE A 81 6.80 8.87 8.52
CA PHE A 81 6.87 8.94 7.06
C PHE A 81 5.75 8.12 6.39
N SER A 82 5.21 8.62 5.28
CA SER A 82 4.30 7.81 4.46
C SER A 82 5.08 6.80 3.61
N ALA A 83 4.62 5.55 3.53
CA ALA A 83 5.26 4.48 2.74
C ALA A 83 5.17 4.68 1.20
N ASN A 84 4.49 5.71 0.73
CA ASN A 84 4.41 6.04 -0.69
C ASN A 84 5.67 6.81 -1.13
N SER A 85 6.16 6.53 -2.34
CA SER A 85 7.15 7.35 -3.03
C SER A 85 6.43 8.45 -3.83
N PRO A 86 6.81 9.74 -3.71
CA PRO A 86 7.88 10.27 -2.87
C PRO A 86 7.52 10.26 -1.38
N MET A 87 8.52 10.02 -0.53
CA MET A 87 8.34 9.96 0.91
C MET A 87 7.85 11.31 1.44
N MET A 88 6.74 11.34 2.18
CA MET A 88 6.15 12.57 2.72
C MET A 88 6.11 12.57 4.25
N LEU A 89 6.21 13.76 4.84
CA LEU A 89 5.99 13.96 6.26
C LEU A 89 4.51 13.79 6.60
N ASN A 90 4.21 12.94 7.59
CA ASN A 90 2.88 12.88 8.17
C ASN A 90 2.66 14.02 9.19
N ASP A 91 1.46 14.09 9.78
CA ASP A 91 1.11 15.19 10.69
C ASP A 91 1.93 15.21 11.98
N LEU A 92 2.31 14.04 12.48
CA LEU A 92 3.20 13.92 13.65
C LEU A 92 4.58 14.50 13.30
N ALA A 93 5.16 14.13 12.16
CA ALA A 93 6.45 14.64 11.72
C ALA A 93 6.45 16.14 11.41
N LYS A 94 5.34 16.67 10.89
CA LYS A 94 5.16 18.12 10.70
C LYS A 94 5.12 18.88 12.02
N ARG A 95 4.43 18.35 13.05
CA ARG A 95 4.45 18.93 14.40
C ARG A 95 5.84 18.89 14.98
N LEU A 96 6.49 17.72 14.94
CA LEU A 96 7.85 17.54 15.44
C LEU A 96 8.85 18.51 14.77
N LEU A 97 8.75 18.71 13.45
CA LEU A 97 9.58 19.66 12.70
C LEU A 97 9.46 21.10 13.22
N VAL A 98 8.25 21.51 13.62
CA VAL A 98 7.99 22.86 14.14
C VAL A 98 8.47 22.96 15.59
N GLU A 99 8.07 22.02 16.44
CA GLU A 99 8.36 22.07 17.88
C GLU A 99 9.85 21.92 18.18
N SER A 100 10.57 21.11 17.42
CA SER A 100 12.03 20.94 17.57
C SER A 100 12.85 22.15 17.10
N GLY A 101 12.21 23.14 16.46
CA GLY A 101 12.90 24.24 15.78
C GLY A 101 13.56 23.83 14.45
N GLY A 102 13.28 22.63 13.93
CA GLY A 102 13.83 22.15 12.66
C GLY A 102 13.36 22.97 11.46
N LYS A 103 12.11 23.43 11.48
CA LYS A 103 11.55 24.33 10.45
C LYS A 103 12.30 25.66 10.40
N ASP A 104 12.52 26.26 11.57
CA ASP A 104 13.22 27.55 11.71
C ASP A 104 14.64 27.41 11.18
N PHE A 105 15.37 26.38 11.62
CA PHE A 105 16.70 26.06 11.12
C PHE A 105 16.75 25.96 9.58
N ALA A 106 15.83 25.20 8.99
CA ALA A 106 15.79 25.01 7.54
C ALA A 106 15.42 26.28 6.76
N ASN A 107 14.67 27.19 7.38
CA ASN A 107 14.33 28.50 6.80
C ASN A 107 15.51 29.46 6.93
N ASP A 108 16.06 29.61 8.13
CA ASP A 108 17.12 30.56 8.44
C ASP A 108 18.43 30.21 7.72
N GLN A 109 18.66 28.92 7.44
CA GLN A 109 19.81 28.44 6.70
C GLN A 109 19.48 28.05 5.26
N SER A 110 18.31 28.42 4.72
CA SER A 110 17.87 27.92 3.42
C SER A 110 18.83 28.23 2.28
N GLU A 111 19.42 29.43 2.26
CA GLU A 111 20.35 29.83 1.20
C GLU A 111 21.63 28.97 1.23
N VAL A 112 22.19 28.76 2.42
CA VAL A 112 23.39 27.94 2.62
C VAL A 112 23.11 26.48 2.28
N LEU A 113 22.01 25.93 2.79
CA LEU A 113 21.64 24.53 2.59
C LEU A 113 21.31 24.23 1.12
N ILE A 114 20.65 25.15 0.42
CA ILE A 114 20.36 25.02 -1.02
C ILE A 114 21.64 25.14 -1.84
N ALA A 115 22.53 26.09 -1.53
CA ALA A 115 23.82 26.20 -2.21
C ALA A 115 24.67 24.94 -2.05
N GLU A 116 24.69 24.32 -0.86
CA GLU A 116 25.36 23.03 -0.63
C GLU A 116 24.72 21.88 -1.44
N LEU A 117 23.40 21.88 -1.61
CA LEU A 117 22.69 20.94 -2.50
C LEU A 117 23.08 21.15 -3.97
N GLU A 118 23.09 22.38 -4.45
CA GLU A 118 23.48 22.73 -5.82
C GLU A 118 24.94 22.35 -6.11
N ASN A 119 25.84 22.61 -5.15
CA ASN A 119 27.26 22.24 -5.24
C ASN A 119 27.48 20.73 -5.41
N ARG A 120 26.57 19.91 -4.86
CA ARG A 120 26.61 18.44 -4.99
C ARG A 120 25.98 17.93 -6.29
N ALA A 121 25.33 18.81 -7.06
CA ALA A 121 24.79 18.55 -8.39
C ALA A 121 23.95 17.25 -8.50
N PRO A 122 22.87 17.10 -7.69
CA PRO A 122 21.97 15.95 -7.79
C PRO A 122 21.30 15.91 -9.17
N LYS A 123 21.18 14.71 -9.76
CA LYS A 123 20.67 14.52 -11.14
C LYS A 123 19.23 14.01 -11.20
N THR A 124 18.75 13.41 -10.12
CA THR A 124 17.42 12.83 -10.01
C THR A 124 16.76 13.25 -8.70
N LYS A 125 15.42 13.17 -8.61
CA LYS A 125 14.69 13.43 -7.35
C LYS A 125 15.17 12.58 -6.18
N LEU A 126 15.60 11.34 -6.46
CA LEU A 126 16.17 10.46 -5.45
C LEU A 126 17.53 10.98 -4.96
N ASP A 127 18.38 11.44 -5.88
CA ASP A 127 19.65 12.08 -5.52
C ASP A 127 19.42 13.33 -4.68
N VAL A 128 18.39 14.15 -5.00
CA VAL A 128 18.03 15.34 -4.19
C VAL A 128 17.71 14.91 -2.76
N GLN A 129 16.89 13.86 -2.58
CA GLN A 129 16.55 13.36 -1.25
C GLN A 129 17.79 12.87 -0.47
N GLN A 130 18.63 12.03 -1.09
CA GLN A 130 19.83 11.51 -0.46
C GLN A 130 20.82 12.64 -0.10
N THR A 131 20.97 13.59 -1.02
CA THR A 131 21.87 14.74 -0.84
C THR A 131 21.36 15.68 0.26
N ALA A 132 20.05 15.91 0.33
CA ALA A 132 19.46 16.75 1.39
C ALA A 132 19.71 16.16 2.78
N VAL A 133 19.63 14.84 2.94
CA VAL A 133 19.97 14.16 4.20
C VAL A 133 21.42 14.43 4.58
N LEU A 134 22.36 14.27 3.64
CA LEU A 134 23.78 14.51 3.90
C LEU A 134 24.06 15.97 4.26
N VAL A 135 23.49 16.94 3.54
CA VAL A 135 23.69 18.38 3.80
C VAL A 135 23.17 18.78 5.19
N VAL A 136 22.00 18.28 5.57
CA VAL A 136 21.44 18.52 6.92
C VAL A 136 22.28 17.82 7.98
N PHE A 137 22.72 16.59 7.72
CA PHE A 137 23.59 15.84 8.64
C PHE A 137 24.92 16.55 8.89
N ASP A 138 25.56 17.06 7.84
CA ASP A 138 26.81 17.82 7.96
C ASP A 138 26.63 19.11 8.76
N SER A 139 25.43 19.70 8.70
CA SER A 139 25.09 20.90 9.49
C SER A 139 24.90 20.61 10.98
N THR A 140 24.78 19.35 11.39
CA THR A 140 24.57 18.97 12.79
C THR A 140 25.75 19.37 13.68
N VAL A 141 26.98 19.52 13.15
CA VAL A 141 28.12 19.96 13.97
C VAL A 141 28.09 21.46 14.28
N SER A 142 27.28 22.24 13.57
CA SER A 142 27.19 23.69 13.76
C SER A 142 26.38 24.08 15.01
N ASP A 143 26.70 25.23 15.59
CA ASP A 143 25.97 25.77 16.73
C ASP A 143 24.50 26.07 16.42
N LYS A 144 24.19 26.35 15.16
CA LYS A 144 22.82 26.60 14.69
C LYS A 144 21.92 25.38 14.85
N PHE A 145 22.50 24.19 14.96
CA PHE A 145 21.77 22.94 15.17
C PHE A 145 21.58 22.60 16.67
N ASN A 146 22.20 23.35 17.60
CA ASN A 146 22.18 23.02 19.03
C ASN A 146 20.76 22.97 19.60
N ARG A 147 19.88 23.90 19.21
CA ARG A 147 18.46 23.90 19.64
C ARG A 147 17.76 22.56 19.35
N ILE A 148 18.04 21.96 18.19
CA ILE A 148 17.44 20.69 17.78
C ILE A 148 18.03 19.53 18.61
N LYS A 149 19.35 19.56 18.87
CA LYS A 149 20.00 18.55 19.74
C LYS A 149 19.47 18.62 21.17
N ASP A 150 19.33 19.83 21.71
CA ASP A 150 18.79 20.06 23.05
C ASP A 150 17.36 19.54 23.14
N PHE A 151 16.54 19.78 22.11
CA PHE A 151 15.19 19.23 22.03
C PHE A 151 15.18 17.69 22.08
N ILE A 152 16.03 17.02 21.28
CA ILE A 152 16.13 15.56 21.27
C ILE A 152 16.56 15.02 22.64
N TYR A 153 17.54 15.68 23.25
CA TYR A 153 18.05 15.28 24.57
C TYR A 153 17.00 15.42 25.67
N GLN A 154 16.21 16.49 25.62
CA GLN A 154 15.14 16.76 26.59
C GLN A 154 13.89 15.92 26.34
N ASN A 155 13.61 15.54 25.09
CA ASN A 155 12.40 14.84 24.67
C ASN A 155 12.74 13.55 23.91
N PRO A 156 13.45 12.57 24.50
CA PRO A 156 13.89 11.36 23.79
C PRO A 156 12.72 10.48 23.31
N ILE A 157 11.52 10.69 23.87
CA ILE A 157 10.27 10.08 23.44
C ILE A 157 9.28 11.21 23.16
N TYR A 158 8.77 11.27 21.93
CA TYR A 158 7.79 12.25 21.47
C TYR A 158 6.52 11.55 21.00
N GLU A 159 5.37 11.86 21.62
CA GLU A 159 4.07 11.24 21.32
C GLU A 159 4.09 9.69 21.29
N GLY A 160 4.90 9.07 22.15
CA GLY A 160 5.04 7.61 22.25
C GLY A 160 6.11 7.00 21.34
N GLU A 161 6.75 7.81 20.48
CA GLU A 161 7.80 7.39 19.57
C GLU A 161 9.18 7.82 20.05
N LYS A 162 10.17 6.94 19.93
CA LYS A 162 11.56 7.32 20.20
C LYS A 162 12.05 8.25 19.09
N ILE A 163 12.62 9.39 19.48
CA ILE A 163 13.25 10.31 18.53
C ILE A 163 14.77 10.29 18.71
N GLU A 164 15.48 10.23 17.59
CA GLU A 164 16.93 10.28 17.54
C GLU A 164 17.37 11.40 16.59
N LEU A 165 18.67 11.72 16.60
CA LEU A 165 19.24 12.72 15.71
C LEU A 165 18.93 12.42 14.24
N THR A 166 19.04 11.15 13.85
CA THR A 166 18.71 10.66 12.51
C THR A 166 17.25 10.93 12.14
N THR A 167 16.31 10.79 13.08
CA THR A 167 14.89 11.10 12.87
C THR A 167 14.72 12.56 12.45
N LEU A 168 15.29 13.49 13.22
CA LEU A 168 15.14 14.93 12.97
C LEU A 168 15.90 15.37 11.71
N VAL A 169 17.10 14.83 11.46
CA VAL A 169 17.85 15.09 10.23
C VAL A 169 17.03 14.69 9.01
N ASN A 170 16.42 13.51 9.02
CA ASN A 170 15.58 13.04 7.91
C ASN A 170 14.32 13.92 7.72
N ILE A 171 13.67 14.32 8.82
CA ILE A 171 12.49 15.19 8.76
C ILE A 171 12.84 16.57 8.15
N ILE A 172 13.94 17.17 8.60
CA ILE A 172 14.44 18.45 8.09
C ILE A 172 14.88 18.32 6.62
N ALA A 173 15.54 17.22 6.27
CA ALA A 173 15.99 16.95 4.91
C ALA A 173 14.83 16.80 3.92
N LEU A 174 13.72 16.15 4.31
CA LEU A 174 12.53 16.09 3.46
C LEU A 174 11.92 17.48 3.23
N TYR A 175 11.87 18.31 4.28
CA TYR A 175 11.41 19.69 4.13
C TYR A 175 12.31 20.52 3.20
N LEU A 176 13.63 20.32 3.29
CA LEU A 176 14.61 20.96 2.41
C LEU A 176 14.50 20.45 0.96
N ARG A 177 14.32 19.15 0.76
CA ARG A 177 14.10 18.51 -0.55
C ARG A 177 12.90 19.14 -1.25
N ASP A 178 11.77 19.27 -0.54
CA ASP A 178 10.56 19.82 -1.12
C ASP A 178 10.76 21.27 -1.59
N LYS A 179 11.42 22.10 -0.77
CA LYS A 179 11.82 23.46 -1.15
C LYS A 179 12.77 23.52 -2.35
N TYR A 180 13.70 22.57 -2.45
CA TYR A 180 14.63 22.51 -3.56
C TYR A 180 13.89 22.13 -4.86
N LEU A 181 13.03 21.11 -4.82
CA LEU A 181 12.25 20.66 -5.98
C LEU A 181 11.22 21.71 -6.44
N GLU A 182 10.71 22.57 -5.54
CA GLU A 182 9.90 23.74 -5.92
C GLU A 182 10.67 24.72 -6.81
N LYS A 183 11.99 24.86 -6.62
CA LYS A 183 12.86 25.72 -7.43
C LYS A 183 13.41 25.02 -8.68
N HIS A 184 13.45 23.69 -8.67
CA HIS A 184 14.01 22.85 -9.74
C HIS A 184 12.95 21.87 -10.30
N PRO A 185 11.87 22.36 -10.92
CA PRO A 185 10.81 21.50 -11.47
C PRO A 185 11.27 20.65 -12.67
N GLU A 186 12.44 20.92 -13.23
CA GLU A 186 13.05 20.17 -14.34
C GLU A 186 13.56 18.78 -13.97
N LEU A 187 13.72 18.49 -12.67
CA LEU A 187 14.18 17.21 -12.13
C LEU A 187 13.04 16.19 -11.95
#